data_AF-A0A3C1FR12-F1
#
_entry.id   AF-A0A3C1FR12-F1
#
_cell.length_a   1.000
_cell.length_b   1.000
_cell.length_c   1.000
_cell.angle_alpha   90.00
_cell.angle_beta   90.00
_cell.angle_gamma   90.00
#
_symmetry.space_group_name_H-M   'P 1'
#
loop_
_entity.id
_entity.type
_entity.pdbx_description
1 polymer ?
#
loop_
_entity_poly.entity_id
_entity_poly.type
_entity_poly.pdbx_seq_one_letter_code
_entity_poly.pdbx_strand_id
1 'polypeptide(L)'
;PRIVAGMPVAIVPDKDAARDRIDKGMKMYGQLASYRAMLDNEGVDGPSGIAIIGDEKELRAAIGRLRDIGVTDLNCAVLGVGDPEVTFDFLASEL
;
A
#
# COMPACT_ATOMS: atom_id res chain seq x y z
N PRO A 1 -12.44 -19.90 -5.70
CA PRO A 1 -10.96 -19.83 -5.65
C PRO A 1 -10.56 -19.04 -4.40
N ARG A 2 -9.39 -19.29 -3.79
CA ARG A 2 -8.81 -18.37 -2.82
C ARG A 2 -7.80 -17.48 -3.54
N ILE A 3 -7.92 -16.16 -3.39
CA ILE A 3 -7.13 -15.15 -4.07
C ILE A 3 -6.51 -14.26 -3.00
N VAL A 4 -5.18 -14.28 -2.92
CA VAL A 4 -4.41 -13.47 -1.97
C VAL A 4 -3.86 -12.23 -2.68
N ALA A 5 -4.11 -11.04 -2.14
CA ALA A 5 -3.45 -9.81 -2.59
C ALA A 5 -2.45 -9.32 -1.53
N GLY A 6 -1.20 -9.16 -1.94
CA GLY A 6 -0.15 -8.57 -1.11
C GLY A 6 -0.10 -7.06 -1.33
N MET A 7 -0.42 -6.27 -0.30
CA MET A 7 -0.51 -4.81 -0.42
C MET A 7 0.39 -4.12 0.60
N PRO A 8 1.25 -3.17 0.18
CA PRO A 8 1.89 -2.25 1.10
C PRO A 8 0.88 -1.24 1.63
N VAL A 9 0.80 -1.08 2.95
CA VAL A 9 -0.21 -0.24 3.61
C VAL A 9 0.38 0.62 4.72
N ALA A 10 -0.21 1.79 4.96
CA ALA A 10 0.04 2.58 6.17
C ALA A 10 -1.06 3.62 6.41
N ILE A 11 -1.43 3.80 7.68
CA ILE A 11 -2.17 4.99 8.12
C ILE A 11 -1.17 6.12 8.38
N VAL A 12 -1.37 7.25 7.72
CA VAL A 12 -0.46 8.40 7.80
C VAL A 12 -1.21 9.71 7.99
N PRO A 13 -0.73 10.62 8.86
CA PRO A 13 -1.33 11.95 9.02
C PRO A 13 -0.99 12.90 7.86
N ASP A 14 0.12 12.63 7.15
CA ASP A 14 0.58 13.40 5.99
C ASP A 14 0.99 12.43 4.87
N LYS A 15 0.16 12.36 3.83
CA LYS A 15 0.39 11.48 2.67
C LYS A 15 1.57 11.91 1.83
N ASP A 16 1.81 13.21 1.69
CA ASP A 16 2.87 13.70 0.80
C ASP A 16 4.23 13.45 1.44
N ALA A 17 4.37 13.69 2.75
CA ALA A 17 5.57 13.32 3.49
C ALA A 17 5.82 11.80 3.48
N ALA A 18 4.76 10.99 3.55
CA ALA A 18 4.85 9.54 3.47
C ALA A 18 5.32 9.06 2.09
N ARG A 19 4.74 9.59 1.01
CA ARG A 19 5.14 9.30 -0.39
C ARG A 19 6.61 9.60 -0.60
N ASP A 20 7.02 10.81 -0.21
CA ASP A 20 8.41 11.26 -0.28
C ASP A 20 9.37 10.28 0.42
N ARG A 21 8.99 9.82 1.61
CA ARG A 21 9.81 8.88 2.40
C ARG A 21 9.88 7.50 1.74
N ILE A 22 8.77 6.99 1.21
CA ILE A 22 8.71 5.71 0.49
C ILE A 22 9.57 5.77 -0.77
N ASP A 23 9.39 6.78 -1.61
CA ASP A 23 10.07 6.90 -2.89
C ASP A 23 11.58 7.13 -2.72
N LYS A 24 11.99 7.88 -1.68
CA LYS A 24 13.41 8.02 -1.31
C LYS A 24 13.99 6.71 -0.80
N GLY A 25 13.29 6.02 0.11
CA GLY A 25 13.77 4.77 0.73
C GLY A 25 13.82 3.60 -0.24
N MET A 26 12.92 3.57 -1.22
CA MET A 26 12.80 2.49 -2.21
C MET A 26 13.28 2.90 -3.60
N LYS A 27 14.08 3.98 -3.71
CA LYS A 27 14.57 4.53 -4.98
C LYS A 27 15.20 3.48 -5.91
N MET A 28 15.89 2.49 -5.34
CA MET A 28 16.53 1.40 -6.09
C MET A 28 15.51 0.57 -6.89
N TYR A 29 14.27 0.40 -6.41
CA TYR A 29 13.25 -0.40 -7.09
C TYR A 29 12.90 0.22 -8.45
N GLY A 30 12.87 1.55 -8.51
CA GLY A 30 12.67 2.29 -9.74
C GLY A 30 13.78 2.14 -10.78
N GLN A 31 14.94 1.57 -10.42
CA GLN A 31 16.08 1.34 -11.32
C GLN A 31 16.21 -0.13 -11.77
N LEU A 32 15.50 -1.04 -11.11
CA LEU A 32 15.46 -2.45 -11.50
C LEU A 32 14.47 -2.60 -12.66
N ALA A 33 14.93 -3.11 -13.80
CA ALA A 33 14.11 -3.19 -15.03
C ALA A 33 12.76 -3.90 -14.82
N SER A 34 12.73 -4.96 -14.01
CA SER A 34 11.50 -5.69 -13.69
C SER A 34 10.52 -4.88 -12.85
N TYR A 35 10.99 -4.13 -11.85
CA TYR A 35 10.15 -3.27 -11.03
C TYR A 35 9.68 -2.05 -11.83
N ARG A 36 10.56 -1.44 -12.62
CA ARG A 36 10.18 -0.31 -13.48
C ARG A 36 9.06 -0.69 -14.45
N ALA A 37 9.19 -1.83 -15.14
CA ALA A 37 8.14 -2.31 -16.04
C ALA A 37 6.78 -2.50 -15.34
N MET A 38 6.79 -2.97 -14.09
CA MET A 38 5.57 -3.11 -13.29
C MET A 38 4.99 -1.76 -12.87
N LEU A 39 5.81 -0.81 -12.42
CA LEU A 39 5.35 0.55 -12.09
C LEU A 39 4.75 1.25 -13.32
N ASP A 40 5.37 1.09 -14.49
CA ASP A 40 4.87 1.64 -15.75
C ASP A 40 3.54 1.00 -16.16
N ASN A 41 3.36 -0.31 -15.91
CA ASN A 41 2.09 -1.01 -16.14
C ASN A 41 0.96 -0.48 -15.26
N GLU A 42 1.27 -0.14 -14.01
CA GLU A 42 0.31 0.46 -13.07
C GLU A 42 0.15 1.99 -13.30
N GLY A 43 0.94 2.59 -14.18
CA GLY A 43 0.87 4.02 -14.50
C GLY A 43 1.35 4.94 -13.38
N VAL A 44 2.30 4.48 -12.55
CA VAL A 44 2.81 5.23 -11.40
C VAL A 44 4.31 5.53 -11.51
N ASP A 45 4.71 6.70 -11.03
CA ASP A 45 6.10 7.17 -11.15
C ASP A 45 7.06 6.43 -10.20
N GLY A 46 6.55 5.95 -9.07
CA GLY A 46 7.34 5.42 -7.97
C GLY A 46 6.61 4.41 -7.09
N PRO A 47 7.35 3.73 -6.19
CA PRO A 47 6.84 2.69 -5.31
C PRO A 47 5.73 3.18 -4.36
N SER A 48 5.68 4.48 -4.03
CA SER A 48 4.57 5.03 -3.24
C SER A 48 3.23 4.97 -3.97
N GLY A 49 3.22 4.94 -5.30
CA GLY A 49 2.01 4.92 -6.13
C GLY A 49 1.25 3.60 -6.10
N ILE A 50 1.90 2.49 -5.75
CA ILE A 50 1.26 1.17 -5.58
C ILE A 50 0.85 0.87 -4.13
N ALA A 51 1.20 1.75 -3.18
CA ALA A 51 0.88 1.57 -1.77
C ALA A 51 -0.50 2.15 -1.41
N ILE A 52 -1.21 1.49 -0.50
CA ILE A 52 -2.45 2.01 0.08
C ILE A 52 -2.07 2.84 1.31
N ILE A 53 -1.90 4.14 1.11
CA ILE A 53 -1.55 5.09 2.17
C ILE A 53 -2.64 6.16 2.33
N GLY A 54 -3.00 6.47 3.56
CA GLY A 54 -4.01 7.47 3.86
C GLY A 54 -4.56 7.35 5.27
N ASP A 55 -5.80 7.77 5.45
CA ASP A 55 -6.54 7.55 6.70
C ASP A 55 -7.28 6.21 6.71
N GLU A 56 -7.91 5.87 7.84
CA GLU A 56 -8.73 4.65 7.99
C GLU A 56 -9.84 4.54 6.93
N LYS A 57 -10.46 5.66 6.54
CA LYS A 57 -11.55 5.66 5.57
C LYS A 57 -11.03 5.32 4.17
N GLU A 58 -9.90 5.87 3.79
CA GLU A 58 -9.22 5.59 2.52
C GLU A 58 -8.76 4.13 2.45
N LEU A 59 -8.17 3.61 3.53
CA LEU A 59 -7.76 2.21 3.62
C LEU A 59 -8.97 1.27 3.55
N ARG A 60 -10.03 1.54 4.32
CA ARG A 60 -11.27 0.73 4.29
C ARG A 60 -11.91 0.72 2.91
N ALA A 61 -11.95 1.88 2.24
CA ALA A 61 -12.44 1.96 0.87
C ALA A 61 -11.58 1.14 -0.11
N ALA A 62 -10.25 1.15 0.04
CA ALA A 62 -9.36 0.35 -0.78
C ALA A 62 -9.53 -1.16 -0.54
N ILE A 63 -9.64 -1.58 0.72
CA ILE A 63 -9.94 -2.97 1.11
C ILE A 63 -11.28 -3.42 0.53
N GLY A 64 -12.31 -2.57 0.59
CA GLY A 64 -13.61 -2.82 -0.03
C GLY A 64 -13.50 -3.06 -1.53
N ARG A 65 -12.77 -2.20 -2.27
CA ARG A 65 -12.53 -2.40 -3.71
C ARG A 65 -11.82 -3.71 -4.02
N LEU A 66 -10.83 -4.11 -3.21
CA LEU A 66 -10.14 -5.39 -3.39
C LEU A 66 -11.09 -6.57 -3.19
N ARG A 67 -11.96 -6.50 -2.17
CA ARG A 67 -13.01 -7.50 -1.95
C ARG A 67 -13.98 -7.56 -3.14
N ASP A 68 -14.41 -6.42 -3.66
CA ASP A 68 -15.36 -6.33 -4.78
C ASP A 68 -14.82 -6.95 -6.08
N ILE A 69 -13.50 -6.91 -6.30
CA ILE A 69 -12.84 -7.56 -7.44
C ILE A 69 -12.48 -9.04 -7.18
N GLY A 70 -12.90 -9.60 -6.03
CA GLY A 70 -12.78 -11.02 -5.73
C GLY A 70 -11.55 -11.42 -4.91
N VAL A 71 -10.80 -10.48 -4.33
CA VAL A 71 -9.75 -10.82 -3.35
C VAL A 71 -10.40 -11.42 -2.11
N THR A 72 -9.91 -12.58 -1.68
CA THR A 72 -10.45 -13.30 -0.51
C THR A 72 -9.57 -13.15 0.72
N ASP A 73 -8.28 -12.92 0.54
CA ASP A 73 -7.30 -12.82 1.62
C ASP A 73 -6.35 -11.64 1.35
N LEU A 74 -6.10 -10.80 2.36
CA LEU A 74 -5.12 -9.71 2.27
C LEU A 74 -3.87 -10.06 3.06
N ASN A 75 -2.72 -9.87 2.41
CA ASN A 75 -1.41 -9.89 3.07
C ASN A 75 -0.88 -8.45 3.13
N CYS A 76 -1.07 -7.80 4.27
CA CYS A 76 -0.71 -6.39 4.46
C CYS A 76 0.75 -6.24 4.90
N ALA A 77 1.58 -5.67 4.03
CA ALA A 77 2.93 -5.24 4.39
C ALA A 77 2.87 -3.82 4.98
N VAL A 78 2.87 -3.72 6.32
CA VAL A 78 2.84 -2.42 7.01
C VAL A 78 4.15 -1.68 6.78
N LEU A 79 4.05 -0.49 6.18
CA LEU A 79 5.21 0.34 5.84
C LEU A 79 5.72 1.10 7.07
N GLY A 80 7.03 1.39 7.09
CA GLY A 80 7.68 2.20 8.13
C GLY A 80 7.42 3.72 8.02
N VAL A 81 6.19 4.10 7.70
CA VAL A 81 5.68 5.48 7.63
C VAL A 81 4.42 5.58 8.47
N GLY A 82 4.24 6.72 9.17
CA GLY A 82 3.18 6.84 10.17
C GLY A 82 3.47 6.02 11.43
N ASP A 83 2.43 5.82 12.25
CA ASP A 83 2.50 4.97 13.43
C ASP A 83 2.06 3.54 13.05
N PRO A 84 2.95 2.53 13.17
CA PRO A 84 2.61 1.16 12.85
C PRO A 84 1.52 0.59 13.76
N GLU A 85 1.43 0.99 15.03
CA GLU A 85 0.41 0.49 15.97
C GLU A 85 -0.99 0.90 15.50
N VAL A 86 -1.16 2.16 15.10
CA VAL A 86 -2.41 2.66 14.51
C VAL A 86 -2.82 1.84 13.28
N THR A 87 -1.86 1.53 12.41
CA THR A 87 -2.15 0.72 11.22
C THR A 87 -2.53 -0.71 11.59
N PHE A 88 -1.84 -1.33 12.54
CA PHE A 88 -2.14 -2.69 13.00
C PHE A 88 -3.50 -2.78 13.67
N ASP A 89 -3.83 -1.84 14.56
CA ASP A 89 -5.11 -1.80 15.27
C ASP A 89 -6.28 -1.64 14.29
N PHE A 90 -6.13 -0.75 13.31
CA PHE A 90 -7.11 -0.63 12.22
C PHE A 90 -7.27 -1.96 11.47
N LEU A 91 -6.17 -2.56 10.98
CA LEU A 91 -6.23 -3.82 10.22
C LEU A 91 -6.84 -4.96 11.03
N ALA A 92 -6.55 -5.05 12.33
CA ALA A 92 -7.12 -6.04 13.23
C ALA A 92 -8.64 -5.84 13.42
N SER A 93 -9.13 -4.60 13.31
CA SER A 93 -10.56 -4.28 13.38
C SER A 93 -11.36 -4.62 12.12
N GLU A 94 -10.68 -4.87 10.98
CA GLU A 94 -11.32 -5.22 9.70
C GLU A 94 -11.48 -6.74 9.49
N LEU A 95 -11.07 -7.56 10.46
CA LEU A 95 -11.27 -9.02 10.52
C LEU A 95 -12.71 -9.40 10.89
#